data_AF-A0A4P5VQL8-F1
#
_entry.id   AF-A0A4P5VQL8-F1
#
_cell.length_a   1.000
_cell.length_b   1.000
_cell.length_c   1.000
_cell.angle_alpha   90.00
_cell.angle_beta   90.00
_cell.angle_gamma   90.00
#
_symmetry.space_group_name_H-M   'P 1'
#
loop_
_entity.id
_entity.type
_entity.pdbx_description
1 polymer ?
#
loop_
_entity_poly.entity_id
_entity_poly.type
_entity_poly.pdbx_seq_one_letter_code
_entity_poly.pdbx_strand_id
1 'polypeptide(L)'
;MNIRLAATFGALGLPLLVAGPSAALADSQVMRMNSNITEEQVLNAQKGWCNGLLAISRAYATGGFAAANATANKILDQAYGYQYGAVAFKPTLTQQPQTFRGTKAGALAYFVGGNPTYPNDKHGQC
;
A
#
# COMPACT_ATOMS: atom_id res chain seq x y z
N MET A 1 65.04 -57.02 42.38
CA MET A 1 64.25 -57.78 43.37
C MET A 1 62.77 -57.52 43.08
N ASN A 2 62.02 -58.59 42.76
CA ASN A 2 60.55 -58.77 42.80
C ASN A 2 59.68 -57.93 41.81
N ILE A 3 59.27 -58.42 40.62
CA ILE A 3 58.22 -59.40 40.22
C ILE A 3 56.76 -58.86 40.30
N ARG A 4 56.00 -59.09 39.19
CA ARG A 4 54.52 -59.28 39.00
C ARG A 4 53.74 -58.08 38.45
N LEU A 5 52.68 -58.23 37.64
CA LEU A 5 52.14 -59.23 36.70
C LEU A 5 50.92 -58.52 36.05
N ALA A 6 50.62 -58.90 34.81
CA ALA A 6 49.51 -58.55 33.90
C ALA A 6 48.10 -58.24 34.47
N ALA A 7 47.36 -57.42 33.70
CA ALA A 7 45.91 -57.45 33.38
C ALA A 7 45.51 -56.06 32.84
N THR A 8 44.64 -55.78 31.87
CA THR A 8 43.67 -56.53 31.06
C THR A 8 43.16 -55.56 29.97
N PHE A 9 42.62 -56.12 28.89
CA PHE A 9 42.06 -55.46 27.71
C PHE A 9 40.92 -54.47 28.02
N GLY A 10 40.85 -53.36 27.28
CA GLY A 10 39.72 -52.43 27.28
C GLY A 10 39.59 -51.71 25.93
N ALA A 11 38.86 -52.33 25.01
CA ALA A 11 38.51 -51.77 23.71
C ALA A 11 37.43 -50.70 23.87
N LEU A 12 37.69 -49.47 23.39
CA LEU A 12 36.66 -48.50 22.97
C LEU A 12 37.27 -47.58 21.89
N GLY A 13 37.50 -48.12 20.70
CA GLY A 13 37.74 -47.30 19.51
C GLY A 13 36.42 -46.71 19.04
N LEU A 14 36.11 -45.48 19.45
CA LEU A 14 34.99 -44.71 18.89
C LEU A 14 35.34 -44.34 17.43
N PRO A 15 34.52 -44.73 16.43
CA PRO A 15 34.66 -44.11 15.11
C PRO A 15 34.20 -42.66 15.25
N LEU A 16 35.12 -41.72 15.07
CA LEU A 16 34.79 -40.30 14.98
C LEU A 16 34.08 -40.08 13.64
N LEU A 17 32.76 -40.25 13.63
CA LEU A 17 31.91 -39.86 12.52
C LEU A 17 31.94 -38.33 12.46
N VAL A 18 32.70 -37.76 11.52
CA VAL A 18 32.66 -36.32 11.26
C VAL A 18 31.29 -36.03 10.64
N ALA A 19 30.33 -35.67 11.49
CA ALA A 19 29.10 -35.01 11.07
C ALA A 19 29.51 -33.64 10.52
N GLY A 20 29.79 -33.58 9.22
CA GLY A 20 29.88 -32.31 8.51
C GLY A 20 28.59 -31.54 8.73
N PRO A 21 28.63 -30.21 8.87
CA PRO A 21 27.41 -29.43 9.08
C PRO A 21 26.49 -29.70 7.90
N SER A 22 25.34 -30.34 8.17
CA SER A 22 24.23 -30.32 7.23
C SER A 22 23.88 -28.86 7.06
N ALA A 23 24.30 -28.28 5.92
CA ALA A 23 23.76 -27.02 5.46
C ALA A 23 22.27 -27.26 5.26
N ALA A 24 21.47 -26.98 6.29
CA ALA A 24 20.05 -26.80 6.13
C ALA A 24 19.92 -25.73 5.06
N LEU A 25 19.45 -26.12 3.88
CA LEU A 25 18.99 -25.18 2.87
C LEU A 25 17.86 -24.43 3.56
N ALA A 26 18.18 -23.26 4.11
CA ALA A 26 17.20 -22.30 4.55
C ALA A 26 16.38 -21.98 3.30
N ASP A 27 15.22 -22.63 3.19
CA ASP A 27 14.24 -22.29 2.18
C ASP A 27 13.82 -20.87 2.49
N SER A 28 14.43 -19.92 1.78
CA SER A 28 14.09 -18.51 1.89
C SER A 28 12.70 -18.38 1.29
N GLN A 29 11.70 -18.56 2.13
CA GLN A 29 10.32 -18.22 1.83
C GLN A 29 10.30 -16.71 1.62
N VAL A 30 10.56 -16.29 0.37
CA VAL A 30 10.29 -14.93 -0.07
C VAL A 30 8.83 -14.72 0.27
N MET A 31 8.53 -13.79 1.19
CA MET A 31 7.18 -13.37 1.52
C MET A 31 6.51 -12.87 0.22
N ARG A 32 5.94 -13.80 -0.55
CA ARG A 32 5.11 -13.53 -1.71
C ARG A 32 3.82 -12.97 -1.16
N MET A 33 3.78 -11.66 -0.94
CA MET A 33 2.50 -10.98 -0.76
C MET A 33 1.69 -11.25 -2.03
N ASN A 34 0.63 -12.05 -1.89
CA ASN A 34 -0.31 -12.29 -2.97
C ASN A 34 -0.96 -10.95 -3.33
N SER A 35 -0.44 -10.34 -4.40
CA SER A 35 -0.80 -8.99 -4.84
C SER A 35 -1.87 -9.02 -5.93
N ASN A 36 -2.54 -10.16 -6.12
CA ASN A 36 -3.55 -10.33 -7.15
C ASN A 36 -4.81 -9.56 -6.76
N ILE A 37 -5.20 -8.61 -7.61
CA ILE A 37 -6.48 -7.91 -7.50
C ILE A 37 -7.57 -8.83 -8.07
N THR A 38 -8.63 -9.10 -7.31
CA THR A 38 -9.77 -9.89 -7.76
C THR A 38 -10.79 -9.02 -8.51
N GLU A 39 -11.62 -9.64 -9.36
CA GLU A 39 -12.72 -8.93 -10.02
C GLU A 39 -13.67 -8.27 -9.03
N GLU A 40 -14.00 -8.96 -7.94
CA GLU A 40 -14.83 -8.43 -6.87
C GLU A 40 -14.22 -7.16 -6.24
N GLN A 41 -12.91 -7.14 -6.01
CA GLN A 41 -12.21 -5.95 -5.51
C GLN A 41 -12.30 -4.77 -6.48
N VAL A 42 -12.17 -5.02 -7.79
CA VAL A 42 -12.34 -3.97 -8.81
C VAL A 42 -13.76 -3.42 -8.81
N LEU A 43 -14.77 -4.31 -8.80
CA LEU A 43 -16.19 -3.90 -8.77
C LEU A 43 -16.52 -3.12 -7.51
N ASN A 44 -15.98 -3.52 -6.36
CA ASN A 44 -16.15 -2.80 -5.10
C ASN A 44 -15.47 -1.42 -5.12
N ALA A 45 -14.27 -1.31 -5.69
CA ALA A 45 -13.59 -0.02 -5.87
C ALA A 45 -14.38 0.93 -6.79
N GLN A 46 -14.91 0.42 -7.91
CA GLN A 46 -15.74 1.20 -8.84
C GLN A 46 -17.04 1.70 -8.18
N LYS A 47 -17.75 0.82 -7.46
CA LYS A 47 -18.95 1.19 -6.70
C LYS A 47 -18.61 2.22 -5.62
N GLY A 48 -17.52 2.01 -4.88
CA GLY A 48 -17.03 2.94 -3.87
C GLY A 48 -16.75 4.33 -4.45
N TRP A 49 -16.10 4.40 -5.62
CA TRP A 49 -15.84 5.66 -6.31
C TRP A 49 -17.13 6.38 -6.73
N CYS A 50 -18.08 5.67 -7.35
CA CYS A 50 -19.38 6.22 -7.74
C CYS A 50 -20.17 6.75 -6.53
N ASN A 51 -20.23 5.95 -5.45
CA ASN A 51 -20.88 6.34 -4.21
C ASN A 51 -20.21 7.57 -3.58
N GLY A 52 -18.89 7.68 -3.68
CA GLY A 52 -18.14 8.86 -3.27
C GLY A 52 -18.59 10.12 -4.00
N LEU A 53 -18.69 10.08 -5.33
CA LEU A 53 -19.20 11.22 -6.10
C LEU A 53 -20.60 11.66 -5.67
N LEU A 54 -21.51 10.72 -5.50
CA LEU A 54 -22.87 10.99 -5.03
C LEU A 54 -22.87 11.57 -3.62
N ALA A 55 -21.96 11.12 -2.74
CA ALA A 55 -21.82 11.65 -1.40
C ALA A 55 -21.32 13.11 -1.40
N ILE A 56 -20.35 13.45 -2.25
CA ILE A 56 -19.88 14.85 -2.41
C ILE A 56 -21.03 15.74 -2.87
N SER A 57 -21.78 15.30 -3.90
CA SER A 57 -22.93 16.03 -4.43
C SER A 57 -24.00 16.27 -3.35
N ARG A 58 -24.37 15.23 -2.59
CA ARG A 58 -25.33 15.36 -1.47
C ARG A 58 -24.81 16.27 -0.36
N ALA A 59 -23.53 16.16 0.01
CA ALA A 59 -22.92 17.01 1.03
C ALA A 59 -22.95 18.49 0.63
N TYR A 60 -22.73 18.79 -0.66
CA TYR A 60 -22.90 20.13 -1.17
C TYR A 60 -24.35 20.61 -1.06
N ALA A 61 -25.30 19.77 -1.47
CA ALA A 61 -26.72 20.12 -1.45
C ALA A 61 -27.27 20.42 -0.04
N THR A 62 -26.75 19.76 1.00
CA THR A 62 -27.27 19.89 2.38
C THR A 62 -26.41 20.79 3.27
N GLY A 63 -25.10 20.85 3.05
CA GLY A 63 -24.15 21.56 3.91
C GLY A 63 -23.21 22.51 3.17
N GLY A 64 -23.47 22.76 1.89
CA GLY A 64 -22.71 23.68 1.05
C GLY A 64 -21.25 23.24 0.82
N PHE A 65 -20.45 24.20 0.37
CA PHE A 65 -19.05 23.97 0.00
C PHE A 65 -18.22 23.32 1.11
N ALA A 66 -18.37 23.77 2.36
CA ALA A 66 -17.57 23.26 3.48
C ALA A 66 -17.80 21.76 3.72
N ALA A 67 -19.06 21.31 3.69
CA ALA A 67 -19.41 19.91 3.84
C ALA A 67 -18.93 19.06 2.64
N ALA A 68 -19.09 19.59 1.42
CA ALA A 68 -18.59 18.94 0.21
C ALA A 68 -17.06 18.79 0.22
N ASN A 69 -16.33 19.84 0.61
CA ASN A 69 -14.87 19.84 0.69
C ASN A 69 -14.36 18.82 1.72
N ALA A 70 -14.97 18.77 2.90
CA ALA A 70 -14.65 17.78 3.93
C ALA A 70 -14.92 16.34 3.44
N THR A 71 -16.03 16.13 2.73
CA THR A 71 -16.40 14.82 2.17
C THR A 71 -15.44 14.39 1.05
N ALA A 72 -15.13 15.30 0.12
CA ALA A 72 -14.20 15.04 -0.97
C ALA A 72 -12.79 14.72 -0.45
N ASN A 73 -12.33 15.40 0.60
CA ASN A 73 -11.05 15.08 1.24
C ASN A 73 -10.99 13.62 1.71
N LYS A 74 -12.04 13.13 2.39
CA LYS A 74 -12.10 11.75 2.87
C LYS A 74 -12.13 10.74 1.73
N ILE A 75 -12.89 11.02 0.68
CA ILE A 75 -12.95 10.15 -0.51
C ILE A 75 -11.59 10.10 -1.20
N LEU A 76 -10.87 11.22 -1.28
CA LEU A 76 -9.52 11.24 -1.85
C LEU A 76 -8.52 10.40 -1.04
N ASP A 77 -8.63 10.41 0.29
CA ASP A 77 -7.79 9.55 1.16
C ASP A 77 -8.08 8.06 0.95
N GLN A 78 -9.33 7.71 0.67
CA GLN A 78 -9.75 6.33 0.49
C GLN A 78 -9.44 5.80 -0.92
N ALA A 79 -9.68 6.61 -1.95
CA ALA A 79 -9.63 6.17 -3.33
C ALA A 79 -8.26 6.35 -3.99
N TYR A 80 -7.38 7.17 -3.41
CA TYR A 80 -6.09 7.50 -4.02
C TYR A 80 -4.93 7.31 -3.04
N GLY A 81 -3.83 6.74 -3.57
CA GLY A 81 -2.65 6.37 -2.80
C GLY A 81 -1.71 7.53 -2.44
N TYR A 82 -2.21 8.73 -2.11
CA TYR A 82 -1.35 9.90 -1.90
C TYR A 82 -0.34 9.75 -0.75
N GLN A 83 -0.63 8.91 0.25
CA GLN A 83 0.35 8.55 1.30
C GLN A 83 1.57 7.77 0.78
N TYR A 84 1.49 7.18 -0.41
CA TYR A 84 2.57 6.41 -1.03
C TYR A 84 3.35 7.21 -2.08
N GLY A 85 2.94 8.44 -2.39
CA GLY A 85 3.62 9.32 -3.34
C GLY A 85 2.66 10.10 -4.23
N ALA A 86 3.23 10.71 -5.28
CA ALA A 86 2.44 11.46 -6.25
C ALA A 86 1.53 10.52 -7.06
N VAL A 87 0.31 10.99 -7.36
CA VAL A 87 -0.67 10.26 -8.17
C VAL A 87 -0.87 11.00 -9.49
N ALA A 88 -0.89 10.27 -10.61
CA ALA A 88 -1.18 10.85 -11.92
C ALA A 88 -2.68 11.08 -12.14
N PHE A 89 -3.32 11.88 -11.29
CA PHE A 89 -4.74 12.22 -11.46
C PHE A 89 -4.92 13.16 -12.65
N LYS A 90 -5.65 12.72 -13.69
CA LYS A 90 -5.94 13.52 -14.89
C LYS A 90 -7.42 13.90 -14.93
N PRO A 91 -7.77 15.13 -14.58
CA PRO A 91 -9.15 15.59 -14.72
C PRO A 91 -9.61 15.67 -16.18
N THR A 92 -10.91 15.87 -16.39
CA THR A 92 -11.52 15.87 -17.73
C THR A 92 -11.18 17.15 -18.50
N LEU A 93 -11.19 18.31 -17.82
CA LEU A 93 -11.07 19.64 -18.43
C LEU A 93 -9.73 20.34 -18.13
N THR A 94 -8.61 19.65 -18.34
CA THR A 94 -7.27 20.19 -18.08
C THR A 94 -6.45 20.45 -19.34
N GLN A 95 -5.66 21.53 -19.31
CA GLN A 95 -4.67 21.87 -20.33
C GLN A 95 -3.26 21.96 -19.73
N GLN A 96 -2.23 21.97 -20.58
CA GLN A 96 -0.86 22.24 -20.11
C GLN A 96 -0.77 23.63 -19.44
N PRO A 97 0.07 23.80 -18.39
CA PRO A 97 0.98 22.81 -17.78
C PRO A 97 0.32 21.90 -16.73
N GLN A 98 -0.96 22.09 -16.44
CA GLN A 98 -1.70 21.39 -15.38
C GLN A 98 -2.50 20.22 -15.94
N THR A 99 -1.92 19.36 -16.78
CA THR A 99 -2.65 18.19 -17.33
C THR A 99 -2.89 17.13 -16.25
N PHE A 100 -1.90 16.93 -15.38
CA PHE A 100 -1.99 16.02 -14.23
C PHE A 100 -1.97 16.81 -12.93
N ARG A 101 -2.64 16.28 -11.90
CA ARG A 101 -2.59 16.77 -10.53
C ARG A 101 -1.83 15.74 -9.70
N GLY A 102 -0.54 16.02 -9.43
CA GLY A 102 0.32 15.12 -8.67
C GLY A 102 -0.03 15.02 -7.19
N THR A 103 -0.82 15.95 -6.66
CA THR A 103 -1.09 16.12 -5.22
C THR A 103 -2.57 15.99 -4.89
N LYS A 104 -2.87 15.57 -3.66
CA LYS A 104 -4.24 15.54 -3.12
C LYS A 104 -4.92 16.90 -3.25
N ALA A 105 -4.21 18.00 -2.95
CA ALA A 105 -4.73 19.35 -3.07
C ALA A 105 -5.15 19.70 -4.51
N GLY A 106 -4.40 19.22 -5.51
CA GLY A 106 -4.74 19.39 -6.91
C GLY A 106 -5.93 18.57 -7.37
N ALA A 107 -6.07 17.33 -6.88
CA ALA A 107 -7.28 16.56 -7.12
C ALA A 107 -8.50 17.20 -6.43
N LEU A 108 -8.37 17.60 -5.16
CA LEU A 108 -9.43 18.26 -4.41
C LEU A 108 -9.95 19.51 -5.13
N ALA A 109 -9.04 20.34 -5.66
CA ALA A 109 -9.40 21.50 -6.45
C ALA A 109 -10.31 21.16 -7.63
N TYR A 110 -10.07 20.04 -8.31
CA TYR A 110 -10.95 19.60 -9.39
C TYR A 110 -12.31 19.09 -8.89
N PHE A 111 -12.36 18.39 -7.75
CA PHE A 111 -13.63 17.84 -7.23
C PHE A 111 -14.59 18.92 -6.74
N VAL A 112 -14.08 19.96 -6.07
CA VAL A 112 -14.94 20.94 -5.38
C VAL A 112 -14.58 22.40 -5.65
N GLY A 113 -13.49 22.69 -6.35
CA GLY A 113 -13.00 24.04 -6.61
C GLY A 113 -12.36 24.73 -5.39
N GLY A 114 -12.27 26.06 -5.45
CA GLY A 114 -11.88 26.91 -4.33
C GLY A 114 -10.38 26.97 -4.02
N ASN A 115 -9.52 26.44 -4.90
CA ASN A 115 -8.07 26.48 -4.72
C ASN A 115 -7.44 27.54 -5.64
N PRO A 116 -6.81 28.61 -5.12
CA PRO A 116 -6.17 29.66 -5.91
C PRO A 116 -5.05 29.17 -6.85
N THR A 117 -4.40 28.06 -6.53
CA THR A 117 -3.38 27.43 -7.40
C THR A 117 -4.00 26.79 -8.65
N TYR A 118 -5.31 26.53 -8.62
CA TYR A 118 -6.08 25.93 -9.71
C TYR A 118 -7.29 26.81 -10.09
N PRO A 119 -7.05 28.04 -10.58
CA PRO A 119 -8.09 29.05 -10.75
C PRO A 119 -9.15 28.70 -11.82
N ASN A 120 -8.88 27.69 -12.65
CA ASN A 120 -9.80 27.22 -13.68
C ASN A 120 -10.78 26.14 -13.18
N ASP A 121 -10.54 25.58 -12.00
CA ASP A 121 -11.41 24.58 -11.39
C ASP A 121 -12.52 25.30 -10.59
N LYS A 122 -13.43 26.00 -11.30
CA LYS A 122 -14.42 26.94 -10.71
C LYS A 122 -15.75 26.30 -10.29
N HIS A 123 -15.78 25.01 -10.00
CA HIS A 123 -17.00 24.28 -9.66
C HIS A 123 -17.36 24.53 -8.18
N GLY A 124 -18.64 24.53 -7.79
CA GLY A 124 -19.05 24.65 -6.37
C GLY A 124 -18.93 26.04 -5.73
N GLN A 125 -18.75 27.08 -6.55
CA GLN A 125 -18.79 28.49 -6.13
C GLN A 125 -19.92 29.17 -6.91
N CYS A 126 -21.15 29.06 -6.40
CA CYS A 126 -22.30 29.83 -6.88
C CYS A 126 -22.50 31.04 -5.96
#